data_AF-A0A9Q0ZC99-F1
#
_entry.id   AF-A0A9Q0ZC99-F1
#
_cell.length_a   1.000
_cell.length_b   1.000
_cell.length_c   1.000
_cell.angle_alpha   90.00
_cell.angle_beta   90.00
_cell.angle_gamma   90.00
#
_symmetry.space_group_name_H-M   'P 1'
#
loop_
_entity.id
_entity.type
_entity.pdbx_description
1 polymer ?
#
loop_
_entity_poly.entity_id
_entity_poly.type
_entity_poly.pdbx_seq_one_letter_code
_entity_poly.pdbx_strand_id
1 'polypeptide(L)'
;MPSWSPNGDLIAFSSNRHNPGNVDAFSIYLVKPDGSDLKRLCVAGPEGSSDVDRERINHVCFSPDGEWLLFAANFGGVTAEPVSWPNQFQPYGDLYVARLDGTGLRRLTWNGYENGTPAWHTGSELDLGRLSLGDEDGDKLRGQFVDPLWLSSDI
;
A
#
# COMPACT_ATOMS: atom_id res chain seq x y z
N MET A 1 -6.71 -8.02 -5.69
CA MET A 1 -7.99 -7.33 -5.98
C MET A 1 -7.70 -6.33 -7.08
N PRO A 2 -8.46 -6.30 -8.19
CA PRO A 2 -8.33 -5.22 -9.17
C PRO A 2 -8.99 -3.93 -8.65
N SER A 3 -8.53 -2.78 -9.13
CA SER A 3 -9.07 -1.46 -8.79
C SER A 3 -9.29 -0.67 -10.08
N TRP A 4 -10.47 -0.06 -10.21
CA TRP A 4 -10.78 0.84 -11.32
C TRP A 4 -10.28 2.25 -10.99
N SER A 5 -9.77 2.96 -12.00
CA SER A 5 -9.50 4.38 -11.87
C SER A 5 -10.81 5.16 -11.67
N PRO A 6 -10.81 6.31 -10.98
CA PRO A 6 -12.02 7.07 -10.70
C PRO A 6 -12.78 7.51 -11.96
N ASN A 7 -12.06 7.79 -13.04
CA ASN A 7 -12.62 8.13 -14.36
C ASN A 7 -13.05 6.92 -15.19
N GLY A 8 -12.73 5.69 -14.76
CA GLY A 8 -13.08 4.45 -15.47
C GLY A 8 -12.16 4.08 -16.64
N ASP A 9 -11.13 4.87 -16.93
CA ASP A 9 -10.25 4.65 -18.09
C ASP A 9 -9.21 3.53 -17.91
N LEU A 10 -8.94 3.13 -16.67
CA LEU A 10 -7.91 2.15 -16.33
C LEU A 10 -8.38 1.17 -15.25
N ILE A 11 -7.83 -0.04 -15.31
CA ILE A 11 -7.92 -1.07 -14.29
C ILE A 11 -6.50 -1.37 -13.83
N ALA A 12 -6.24 -1.21 -12.53
CA ALA A 12 -5.01 -1.62 -11.86
C ALA A 12 -5.21 -3.00 -11.22
N PHE A 13 -4.21 -3.89 -11.33
CA PHE A 13 -4.24 -5.17 -10.63
C PHE A 13 -2.83 -5.73 -10.42
N SER A 14 -2.68 -6.59 -9.42
CA SER A 14 -1.42 -7.29 -9.13
C SER A 14 -1.32 -8.59 -9.94
N SER A 15 -0.16 -8.86 -10.53
CA SER A 15 0.10 -10.07 -11.32
C SER A 15 1.60 -10.40 -11.36
N ASN A 16 1.93 -11.68 -11.47
CA ASN A 16 3.30 -12.17 -11.68
C ASN A 16 3.62 -12.43 -13.16
N ARG A 17 2.85 -11.87 -14.11
CA ARG A 17 2.97 -12.19 -15.54
C ARG A 17 4.34 -11.93 -16.17
N HIS A 18 5.15 -11.03 -15.60
CA HIS A 18 6.52 -10.82 -16.03
C HIS A 18 7.43 -12.01 -15.72
N ASN A 19 7.12 -12.77 -14.68
CA ASN A 19 7.85 -13.96 -14.26
C ASN A 19 6.90 -15.03 -13.67
N PRO A 20 6.10 -15.72 -14.51
CA PRO A 20 5.06 -16.63 -14.04
C PRO A 20 5.57 -17.82 -13.20
N GLY A 21 6.85 -18.19 -13.34
CA GLY A 21 7.49 -19.23 -12.55
C GLY A 21 7.87 -18.78 -11.13
N ASN A 22 7.89 -17.47 -10.89
CA ASN A 22 8.12 -16.90 -9.56
C ASN A 22 6.78 -16.57 -8.90
N VAL A 23 6.34 -17.46 -8.01
CA VAL A 23 5.08 -17.31 -7.25
C VAL A 23 5.15 -16.24 -6.17
N ASP A 24 6.36 -15.75 -5.88
CA ASP A 24 6.61 -14.76 -4.84
C ASP A 24 6.66 -13.32 -5.39
N ALA A 25 6.90 -13.14 -6.69
CA ALA A 25 7.05 -11.83 -7.31
C ALA A 25 5.72 -11.36 -7.91
N PHE A 26 5.26 -10.17 -7.53
CA PHE A 26 4.05 -9.55 -8.05
C PHE A 26 4.30 -8.09 -8.34
N SER A 27 3.83 -7.64 -9.49
CA SER A 27 3.87 -6.23 -9.90
C SER A 27 2.46 -5.70 -10.11
N ILE A 28 2.34 -4.38 -10.11
CA ILE A 28 1.10 -3.72 -10.54
C ILE A 28 1.11 -3.60 -12.06
N TYR A 29 -0.03 -3.92 -12.65
CA TYR A 29 -0.31 -3.70 -14.05
C TYR A 29 -1.50 -2.77 -14.18
N LEU A 30 -1.44 -1.92 -15.20
CA LEU A 30 -2.51 -1.02 -15.62
C LEU A 30 -2.96 -1.45 -17.02
N VAL A 31 -4.26 -1.51 -17.24
CA VAL A 31 -4.84 -1.87 -18.54
C VAL A 31 -6.12 -1.06 -18.76
N LYS A 32 -6.47 -0.79 -20.03
CA LYS A 32 -7.77 -0.22 -20.34
C LYS A 32 -8.89 -1.25 -20.18
N PRO A 33 -10.15 -0.83 -19.99
CA PRO A 33 -11.29 -1.74 -19.84
C PRO A 33 -11.51 -2.70 -21.01
N ASP A 34 -11.10 -2.30 -22.22
CA ASP A 34 -11.14 -3.12 -23.43
C ASP A 34 -9.99 -4.14 -23.54
N GLY A 35 -9.08 -4.14 -22.57
CA GLY A 35 -7.90 -5.01 -22.52
C GLY A 35 -6.67 -4.46 -23.25
N SER A 36 -6.77 -3.29 -23.89
CA SER A 36 -5.64 -2.65 -24.58
C SER A 36 -4.71 -1.88 -23.62
N ASP A 37 -3.56 -1.46 -24.14
CA ASP A 37 -2.59 -0.60 -23.42
C ASP A 37 -2.14 -1.17 -22.07
N LEU A 38 -1.92 -2.48 -22.04
CA LEU A 38 -1.38 -3.15 -20.87
C LEU A 38 0.05 -2.67 -20.59
N LYS A 39 0.27 -2.10 -19.42
CA LYS A 39 1.59 -1.66 -18.95
C LYS A 39 1.89 -2.17 -17.55
N ARG A 40 3.16 -2.47 -17.29
CA ARG A 40 3.68 -2.79 -15.96
C ARG A 40 4.11 -1.49 -15.28
N LEU A 41 3.70 -1.30 -14.03
CA LEU A 41 4.23 -0.22 -13.20
C LEU A 41 5.55 -0.69 -12.58
N CYS A 42 6.65 -0.02 -12.93
CA CYS A 42 7.97 -0.29 -12.39
C CYS A 42 8.31 0.78 -11.35
N VAL A 43 8.34 0.40 -10.06
CA VAL A 43 8.62 1.34 -8.94
C VAL A 43 9.88 0.99 -8.17
N ALA A 44 10.32 -0.27 -8.18
CA ALA A 44 11.53 -0.72 -7.49
C ALA A 44 12.83 -0.31 -8.22
N GLY A 45 12.74 0.01 -9.51
CA GLY A 45 13.88 0.34 -10.36
C GLY A 45 13.47 0.52 -11.83
N PRO A 46 14.44 0.69 -12.74
CA PRO A 46 14.18 0.80 -14.17
C PRO A 46 13.53 -0.47 -14.72
N GLU A 47 12.71 -0.33 -15.77
CA GLU A 47 12.14 -1.46 -16.48
C GLU A 47 13.25 -2.39 -17.01
N GLY A 48 13.10 -3.70 -16.78
CA GLY A 48 14.08 -4.72 -17.12
C GLY A 48 15.25 -4.86 -16.13
N SER A 49 15.27 -4.09 -15.03
CA SER A 49 16.23 -4.30 -13.95
C SER A 49 15.86 -5.52 -13.09
N SER A 50 16.87 -6.08 -12.42
CA SER A 50 16.65 -7.21 -11.52
C SER A 50 15.90 -6.82 -10.22
N ASP A 51 15.75 -5.52 -9.96
CA ASP A 51 15.04 -4.98 -8.80
C ASP A 51 13.53 -5.07 -9.02
N VAL A 52 13.06 -4.65 -10.20
CA VAL A 52 11.63 -4.75 -10.55
C VAL A 52 11.20 -6.20 -10.64
N ASP A 53 12.02 -7.12 -11.16
CA ASP A 53 11.67 -8.54 -11.30
C ASP A 53 11.57 -9.33 -9.98
N ARG A 54 11.94 -8.70 -8.85
CA ARG A 54 11.84 -9.29 -7.51
C ARG A 54 10.84 -8.55 -6.61
N GLU A 55 10.14 -7.56 -7.14
CA GLU A 55 9.17 -6.80 -6.37
C GLU A 55 8.01 -7.68 -5.91
N ARG A 56 7.58 -7.47 -4.66
CA ARG A 56 6.38 -8.10 -4.11
C ARG A 56 5.35 -7.02 -3.81
N ILE A 57 4.58 -6.65 -4.83
CA ILE A 57 3.57 -5.60 -4.75
C ILE A 57 2.18 -6.19 -4.89
N ASN A 58 1.33 -5.93 -3.90
CA ASN A 58 -0.04 -6.41 -3.84
C ASN A 58 -1.03 -5.31 -3.45
N HIS A 59 -2.32 -5.63 -3.54
CA HIS A 59 -3.42 -4.80 -3.03
C HIS A 59 -3.41 -3.34 -3.53
N VAL A 60 -3.41 -3.15 -4.85
CA VAL A 60 -3.43 -1.82 -5.45
C VAL A 60 -4.81 -1.16 -5.40
N CYS A 61 -4.85 0.14 -5.10
CA CYS A 61 -6.02 0.99 -5.29
C CYS A 61 -5.63 2.40 -5.78
N PHE A 62 -6.50 3.00 -6.61
CA PHE A 62 -6.34 4.38 -7.06
C PHE A 62 -6.72 5.39 -5.98
N SER A 63 -6.02 6.51 -5.94
CA SER A 63 -6.46 7.70 -5.23
C SER A 63 -7.73 8.29 -5.86
N PRO A 64 -8.52 9.09 -5.11
CA PRO A 64 -9.76 9.68 -5.60
C PRO A 64 -9.60 10.60 -6.82
N ASP A 65 -8.45 11.27 -6.90
CA ASP A 65 -8.07 12.13 -8.04
C ASP A 65 -7.49 11.34 -9.23
N GLY A 66 -7.25 10.03 -9.05
CA GLY A 66 -6.68 9.16 -10.08
C GLY A 66 -5.19 9.40 -10.35
N GLU A 67 -4.52 10.27 -9.61
CA GLU A 67 -3.12 10.61 -9.89
C GLU A 67 -2.09 9.74 -9.13
N TRP A 68 -2.55 8.97 -8.14
CA TRP A 68 -1.72 8.11 -7.29
C TRP A 68 -2.26 6.69 -7.23
N LEU A 69 -1.35 5.75 -7.01
CA LEU A 69 -1.64 4.38 -6.66
C LEU A 69 -1.14 4.13 -5.24
N LEU A 70 -1.98 3.54 -4.41
CA LEU A 70 -1.64 3.04 -3.07
C LEU A 70 -1.58 1.51 -3.13
N PHE A 71 -0.55 0.92 -2.53
CA PHE A 71 -0.33 -0.52 -2.58
C PHE A 71 0.49 -1.00 -1.40
N ALA A 72 0.43 -2.29 -1.12
CA ALA A 72 1.29 -2.96 -0.16
C ALA A 72 2.54 -3.51 -0.86
N ALA A 73 3.73 -3.24 -0.32
CA ALA A 73 4.98 -3.78 -0.84
C ALA A 73 6.01 -4.05 0.26
N ASN A 74 6.95 -4.95 0.00
CA ASN A 74 8.00 -5.34 0.96
C ASN A 74 9.35 -4.65 0.71
N PHE A 75 9.37 -3.51 0.02
CA PHE A 75 10.61 -2.82 -0.39
C PHE A 75 11.54 -2.44 0.77
N GLY A 76 10.98 -2.18 1.95
CA GLY A 76 11.74 -1.87 3.15
C GLY A 76 12.49 -3.07 3.75
N GLY A 77 12.19 -4.30 3.30
CA GLY A 77 12.67 -5.51 3.95
C GLY A 77 12.15 -5.68 5.37
N VAL A 78 12.80 -6.55 6.14
CA VAL A 78 12.51 -6.74 7.56
C VAL A 78 13.18 -5.62 8.35
N THR A 79 12.41 -4.59 8.72
CA THR A 79 12.94 -3.41 9.43
C THR A 79 12.79 -3.46 10.94
N ALA A 80 12.14 -4.48 11.48
CA ALA A 80 12.01 -4.75 12.90
C ALA A 80 12.15 -6.26 13.13
N GLU A 81 12.58 -6.67 14.33
CA GLU A 81 12.66 -8.10 14.67
C GLU A 81 11.30 -8.76 14.41
N PRO A 82 11.25 -9.83 13.58
CA PRO A 82 10.05 -10.62 13.44
C PRO A 82 9.58 -11.05 14.82
N VAL A 83 8.42 -10.57 15.26
CA VAL A 83 7.77 -11.27 16.36
C VAL A 83 7.52 -12.67 15.82
N SER A 84 8.17 -13.65 16.44
CA SER A 84 8.20 -15.05 15.98
C SER A 84 6.81 -15.65 16.17
N TRP A 85 5.88 -15.33 15.26
CA TRP A 85 4.55 -15.91 15.29
C TRP A 85 4.54 -17.17 14.43
N PRO A 86 4.21 -18.34 15.01
CA PRO A 86 3.94 -19.52 14.19
C PRO A 86 2.76 -19.24 13.26
N ASN A 87 2.86 -19.70 12.00
CA ASN A 87 1.81 -19.62 10.97
C ASN A 87 1.50 -18.22 10.39
N GLN A 88 2.48 -17.31 10.28
CA GLN A 88 2.27 -16.10 9.48
C GLN A 88 2.08 -16.46 7.99
N PHE A 89 0.91 -16.13 7.45
CA PHE A 89 0.48 -16.55 6.10
C PHE A 89 1.08 -15.67 4.99
N GLN A 90 1.47 -14.43 5.30
CA GLN A 90 1.97 -13.46 4.32
C GLN A 90 3.16 -12.66 4.88
N PRO A 91 4.22 -12.41 4.08
CA PRO A 91 5.40 -11.69 4.52
C PRO A 91 5.14 -10.19 4.74
N TYR A 92 6.04 -9.56 5.50
CA TYR A 92 6.13 -8.12 5.75
C TYR A 92 5.81 -7.25 4.53
N GLY A 93 4.98 -6.23 4.73
CA GLY A 93 4.68 -5.24 3.71
C GLY A 93 4.21 -3.92 4.33
N ASP A 94 4.74 -2.82 3.82
CA ASP A 94 4.26 -1.48 4.15
C ASP A 94 3.36 -0.94 3.06
N LEU A 95 2.59 0.09 3.41
CA LEU A 95 1.87 0.87 2.42
C LEU A 95 2.83 1.83 1.73
N TYR A 96 2.77 1.85 0.40
CA TYR A 96 3.48 2.77 -0.46
C TYR A 96 2.51 3.48 -1.39
N VAL A 97 2.88 4.69 -1.79
CA VAL A 97 2.23 5.39 -2.90
C VAL A 97 3.24 5.66 -4.01
N ALA A 98 2.77 5.62 -5.25
CA ALA A 98 3.51 6.07 -6.42
C ALA A 98 2.57 6.68 -7.47
N ARG A 99 3.11 7.51 -8.35
CA ARG A 99 2.41 8.02 -9.53
C ARG A 99 2.23 6.90 -10.56
N LEU A 100 1.30 7.12 -11.50
CA LEU A 100 0.98 6.13 -12.56
C LEU A 100 2.14 5.85 -13.53
N ASP A 101 3.17 6.70 -13.55
CA ASP A 101 4.39 6.54 -14.32
C ASP A 101 5.53 5.86 -13.52
N GLY A 102 5.27 5.45 -12.28
CA GLY A 102 6.24 4.82 -11.38
C GLY A 102 7.07 5.82 -10.58
N THR A 103 6.93 7.12 -10.81
CA THR A 103 7.67 8.15 -10.07
C THR A 103 7.03 8.46 -8.72
N GLY A 104 7.74 9.22 -7.88
CA GLY A 104 7.21 9.71 -6.61
C GLY A 104 6.95 8.62 -5.58
N LEU A 105 7.64 7.48 -5.67
CA LEU A 105 7.53 6.39 -4.71
C LEU A 105 7.77 6.90 -3.29
N ARG A 106 6.81 6.65 -2.40
CA ARG A 106 6.88 7.04 -0.99
C ARG A 106 6.29 5.95 -0.09
N ARG A 107 7.02 5.61 0.96
CA ARG A 107 6.55 4.74 2.05
C ARG A 107 5.66 5.53 3.01
N LEU A 108 4.53 4.95 3.42
CA LEU A 108 3.55 5.56 4.33
C LEU A 108 3.54 4.91 5.72
N THR A 109 3.78 3.60 5.81
CA THR A 109 3.85 2.89 7.09
C THR A 109 5.25 2.35 7.35
N TRP A 110 5.59 2.20 8.62
CA TRP A 110 6.84 1.57 9.04
C TRP A 110 6.63 0.88 10.37
N ASN A 111 6.35 -0.43 10.33
CA ASN A 111 6.11 -1.22 11.53
C ASN A 111 6.47 -2.70 11.29
N GLY A 112 6.39 -3.51 12.34
CA GLY A 112 6.70 -4.95 12.29
C GLY A 112 5.56 -5.83 11.76
N TYR A 113 4.54 -5.25 11.10
CA TYR A 113 3.36 -5.97 10.64
C TYR A 113 3.17 -5.78 9.13
N GLU A 114 2.46 -6.73 8.51
CA GLU A 114 1.92 -6.51 7.17
C GLU A 114 0.79 -5.48 7.24
N ASN A 115 0.86 -4.49 6.36
CA ASN A 115 -0.22 -3.56 6.13
C ASN A 115 -1.01 -4.08 4.91
N GLY A 116 -2.22 -4.60 5.18
CA GLY A 116 -3.04 -5.33 4.21
C GLY A 116 -3.73 -4.44 3.18
N THR A 117 -4.89 -4.88 2.67
CA THR A 117 -5.60 -4.22 1.56
C THR A 117 -5.95 -2.75 1.89
N PRO A 118 -5.25 -1.78 1.29
CA PRO A 118 -5.53 -0.38 1.57
C PRO A 118 -6.71 0.13 0.75
N ALA A 119 -7.35 1.19 1.23
CA ALA A 119 -8.39 1.92 0.51
C ALA A 119 -8.20 3.43 0.75
N TRP A 120 -8.63 4.22 -0.23
CA TRP A 120 -8.69 5.67 -0.09
C TRP A 120 -10.05 6.11 0.44
N HIS A 121 -10.04 7.08 1.34
CA HIS A 121 -11.24 7.81 1.73
C HIS A 121 -11.33 9.11 0.92
N THR A 122 -12.52 9.43 0.41
CA THR A 122 -12.75 10.55 -0.53
C THR A 122 -13.17 11.85 0.17
N GLY A 123 -13.32 11.87 1.50
CA GLY A 123 -13.74 13.05 2.27
C GLY A 123 -12.57 13.80 2.93
N SER A 124 -12.73 15.11 3.09
CA SER A 124 -11.75 16.03 3.73
C SER A 124 -11.55 15.78 5.23
N GLU A 125 -12.33 14.90 5.84
CA GLU A 125 -12.14 14.39 7.19
C GLU A 125 -12.88 13.05 7.30
N LEU A 126 -12.31 12.08 8.01
CA LEU A 126 -13.02 10.85 8.35
C LEU A 126 -13.97 11.20 9.51
N ASP A 127 -15.25 11.43 9.21
CA ASP A 127 -16.26 11.62 10.24
C ASP A 127 -16.50 10.29 10.97
N LEU A 128 -15.72 10.07 12.03
CA LEU A 128 -15.79 8.88 12.87
C LEU A 128 -17.14 8.75 13.59
N GLY A 129 -17.91 9.84 13.72
CA GLY A 129 -19.27 9.85 14.28
C GLY A 129 -20.29 9.14 13.38
N ARG A 130 -19.99 8.94 12.09
CA ARG A 130 -20.83 8.13 11.19
C ARG A 130 -20.54 6.63 11.27
N LEU A 131 -19.44 6.26 11.91
CA LEU A 131 -19.06 4.87 12.15
C LEU A 131 -19.46 4.39 13.56
N SER A 132 -19.95 5.28 14.43
CA SER A 132 -20.58 4.90 15.69
C SER A 132 -21.98 4.36 15.43
N LEU A 133 -22.34 3.27 16.12
CA LEU A 133 -23.69 2.69 16.10
C LEU A 133 -24.71 3.52 16.91
N GLY A 134 -24.42 4.80 17.19
CA GLY A 134 -25.25 5.71 17.95
C GLY A 134 -24.95 7.17 17.63
N ASP A 135 -25.95 8.04 17.83
CA ASP A 135 -25.92 9.50 17.60
C ASP A 135 -24.95 10.28 18.51
N GLU A 136 -24.17 9.59 19.34
CA GLU A 136 -23.14 10.20 20.17
C GLU A 136 -21.79 9.97 19.50
N ASP A 137 -21.17 11.07 19.04
CA ASP A 137 -19.74 11.11 18.75
C ASP A 137 -19.03 10.47 19.93
N GLY A 138 -18.39 9.31 19.71
CA GLY A 138 -17.77 8.53 20.77
C GLY A 138 -16.90 9.41 21.67
N ASP A 139 -16.88 9.06 22.97
CA ASP A 139 -16.22 9.87 24.01
C ASP A 139 -14.89 10.44 23.52
N LYS A 140 -14.81 11.78 23.50
CA LYS A 140 -13.55 12.50 23.26
C LYS A 140 -12.51 11.91 24.20
N LEU A 141 -11.42 11.33 23.67
CA LEU A 141 -10.37 10.75 24.49
C LEU A 141 -9.92 11.77 25.54
N ARG A 142 -10.31 11.55 26.81
CA ARG A 142 -9.91 12.38 27.96
C ARG A 142 -8.60 11.89 28.58
N GLY A 143 -7.90 10.99 27.89
CA GLY A 143 -6.56 10.58 28.28
C GLY A 143 -5.63 11.77 28.15
N GLN A 144 -5.05 12.22 29.27
CA GLN A 144 -3.80 12.95 29.22
C GLN A 144 -2.75 11.95 28.73
N PHE A 145 -2.58 11.86 27.41
CA PHE A 145 -1.42 11.19 26.84
C PHE A 145 -0.22 12.07 27.16
N VAL A 146 0.36 11.84 28.34
CA VAL A 146 1.74 12.23 28.60
C VAL A 146 2.53 11.32 27.68
N ASP A 147 2.99 11.86 26.55
CA ASP A 147 3.98 11.19 25.73
C ASP A 147 5.06 10.65 26.68
N PRO A 148 5.31 9.33 26.70
CA PRO A 148 6.36 8.83 27.55
C PRO A 148 7.68 9.33 26.94
N LEU A 149 8.25 10.37 27.57
CA LEU A 149 9.60 10.89 27.35
C LEU A 149 10.61 9.76 27.59
N TRP A 150 10.89 8.92 26.58
CA TRP A 150 12.04 8.00 26.63
C TRP A 150 12.87 7.95 25.35
N LEU A 151 12.77 8.97 24.49
CA LEU A 151 13.78 9.19 23.44
C LEU A 151 14.53 10.48 23.75
N SER A 152 15.57 10.37 24.58
CA SER A 152 16.69 11.30 24.57
C SER A 152 17.84 10.65 23.81
N SER A 153 18.27 11.27 22.72
CA SER A 153 19.49 10.90 22.00
C SER A 153 20.62 11.71 22.60
N ASP A 154 21.56 11.05 23.27
CA ASP A 154 22.84 11.67 23.62
C ASP A 154 23.72 11.71 22.35
N ILE A 155 24.40 12.84 22.13
CA ILE A 155 25.46 13.02 21.10
C ILE A 155 26.74 12.35 21.57
#